data_AF-Q9RQ70-F1
#
_entry.id   AF-Q9RQ70-F1
#
_cell.length_a   1.000
_cell.length_b   1.000
_cell.length_c   1.000
_cell.angle_alpha   90.00
_cell.angle_beta   90.00
_cell.angle_gamma   90.00
#
_symmetry.space_group_name_H-M   'P 1'
#
loop_
_entity.id
_entity.type
_entity.pdbx_description
1 polymer ?
#
loop_
_entity_poly.entity_id
_entity_poly.type
_entity_poly.pdbx_seq_one_letter_code
_entity_poly.pdbx_strand_id
1 'polypeptide(L)' 'NLVSVSVISSTALEADGWDSGLLIMGFKKAKKLILKEKLALCLITQKKNTFSTWTSPQFRKFLLK' A
#
# COMPACT_ATOMS: atom_id res chain seq x y z
N ASN A 1 9.43 -6.21 7.49
CA ASN A 1 8.33 -7.12 7.13
C ASN A 1 7.12 -6.29 6.75
N LEU A 2 6.67 -6.41 5.50
CA LEU A 2 5.38 -5.87 5.08
C LEU A 2 4.33 -6.91 5.48
N VAL A 3 3.30 -6.49 6.20
CA VAL A 3 2.32 -7.41 6.81
C VAL A 3 0.95 -7.26 6.18
N SER A 4 0.59 -6.04 5.78
CA SER A 4 -0.67 -5.78 5.09
C SER A 4 -0.51 -4.66 4.08
N VAL A 5 -1.28 -4.75 3.00
CA VAL A 5 -1.41 -3.79 1.92
C VAL A 5 -2.89 -3.57 1.69
N SER A 6 -3.33 -2.33 1.57
CA SER A 6 -4.70 -1.99 1.18
C SER A 6 -4.66 -1.01 0.03
N VAL A 7 -5.26 -1.37 -1.09
CA VAL A 7 -5.21 -0.59 -2.34
C VAL A 7 -6.60 -0.05 -2.68
N ILE A 8 -6.64 1.20 -3.11
CA ILE A 8 -7.82 1.83 -3.70
C ILE A 8 -7.51 2.00 -5.19
N SER A 9 -8.33 1.39 -6.04
CA SER A 9 -8.27 1.53 -7.50
C SER A 9 -9.67 1.77 -8.06
N SER A 10 -9.76 1.97 -9.38
CA SER A 10 -11.03 2.14 -10.11
C SER A 10 -11.90 0.88 -10.07
N THR A 11 -11.28 -0.30 -9.96
CA THR A 11 -11.99 -1.59 -9.86
C THR A 11 -11.42 -2.43 -8.72
N ALA A 12 -12.27 -3.31 -8.16
CA ALA A 12 -11.84 -4.26 -7.14
C ALA A 12 -10.82 -5.29 -7.68
N LEU A 13 -10.96 -5.69 -8.94
CA LEU A 13 -10.03 -6.62 -9.59
C LEU A 13 -8.59 -6.06 -9.64
N GLU A 14 -8.45 -4.78 -10.00
CA GLU A 14 -7.14 -4.12 -9.98
C GLU A 14 -6.58 -4.03 -8.56
N ALA A 15 -7.42 -3.69 -7.57
CA ALA A 15 -6.98 -3.58 -6.19
C ALA A 15 -6.42 -4.91 -5.66
N ASP A 16 -7.12 -6.02 -5.93
CA ASP A 16 -6.73 -7.38 -5.56
C ASP A 16 -5.44 -7.85 -6.26
N GLY A 17 -5.28 -7.52 -7.55
CA GLY A 17 -4.04 -7.79 -8.27
C GLY A 17 -2.85 -7.01 -7.68
N TRP A 18 -3.06 -5.74 -7.35
CA TRP A 18 -2.02 -4.88 -6.79
C TRP A 18 -1.62 -5.28 -5.38
N ASP A 19 -2.57 -5.56 -4.48
CA ASP A 19 -2.24 -5.87 -3.09
C ASP A 19 -1.36 -7.13 -2.97
N SER A 20 -1.67 -8.17 -3.75
CA SER A 20 -0.96 -9.43 -3.80
C SER A 20 0.46 -9.24 -4.34
N GLY A 21 0.61 -8.52 -5.46
CA GLY A 21 1.92 -8.23 -6.03
C GLY A 21 2.80 -7.37 -5.11
N LEU A 22 2.21 -6.35 -4.47
CA LEU A 22 2.92 -5.46 -3.56
C LEU A 22 3.35 -6.15 -2.27
N LEU A 23 2.54 -7.08 -1.77
CA LEU A 23 2.87 -7.89 -0.61
C LEU A 23 4.14 -8.72 -0.85
N ILE A 24 4.21 -9.41 -2.00
CA ILE A 24 5.36 -10.23 -2.42
C ILE A 24 6.62 -9.38 -2.64
N MET A 25 6.48 -8.21 -3.27
CA MET A 25 7.62 -7.31 -3.51
C MET A 25 8.24 -6.75 -2.23
N GLY A 26 7.45 -6.64 -1.16
CA GLY A 26 7.86 -6.07 0.12
C GLY A 26 8.01 -4.54 0.10
N PHE A 27 8.12 -3.96 1.30
CA PHE A 27 7.95 -2.52 1.54
C PHE A 27 8.80 -1.60 0.66
N LYS A 28 10.11 -1.88 0.50
CA LYS A 28 11.03 -0.97 -0.24
C LYS A 28 10.69 -0.90 -1.73
N LYS A 29 10.50 -2.05 -2.38
CA LYS A 29 10.19 -2.13 -3.82
C LYS A 29 8.77 -1.64 -4.09
N ALA A 30 7.82 -2.07 -3.26
CA ALA A 30 6.44 -1.59 -3.29
C ALA A 30 6.40 -0.05 -3.25
N LYS A 31 6.99 0.58 -2.22
CA LYS A 31 6.97 2.05 -2.05
C LYS A 31 7.50 2.79 -3.28
N LYS A 32 8.56 2.32 -3.91
CA LYS A 32 9.12 2.94 -5.12
C LYS A 32 8.16 2.85 -6.30
N LEU A 33 7.56 1.68 -6.52
CA LEU A 33 6.59 1.45 -7.59
C LEU A 33 5.33 2.30 -7.41
N ILE A 34 4.80 2.35 -6.18
CA ILE A 34 3.60 3.11 -5.83
C ILE A 34 3.75 4.60 -6.13
N LEU A 35 4.93 5.16 -5.83
CA LEU A 35 5.22 6.56 -6.11
C LEU A 35 5.35 6.83 -7.62
N LYS A 36 5.87 5.87 -8.39
CA LYS A 36 5.98 5.94 -9.85
C LYS A 36 4.61 5.88 -10.53
N GLU A 37 3.81 4.89 -10.15
CA GLU A 37 2.48 4.62 -10.74
C GLU A 37 1.36 5.47 -10.11
N LYS A 38 1.68 6.30 -9.12
CA LYS A 38 0.74 7.19 -8.42
C LYS A 38 -0.48 6.45 -7.84
N LEU A 39 -0.27 5.27 -7.27
CA LEU A 39 -1.36 4.46 -6.69
C LEU A 39 -1.84 5.01 -5.33
N ALA A 40 -3.12 4.84 -5.03
CA ALA A 40 -3.73 5.16 -3.74
C ALA A 40 -3.70 3.93 -2.83
N LEU A 41 -2.83 3.90 -1.82
CA LEU A 41 -2.76 2.75 -0.91
C LEU A 41 -2.22 3.04 0.49
N CYS A 42 -2.41 2.06 1.38
CA CYS A 42 -1.90 1.99 2.74
C CYS A 42 -1.02 0.73 2.89
N LEU A 43 0.15 0.88 3.52
CA LEU A 43 1.07 -0.21 3.86
C LEU A 43 1.22 -0.29 5.37
N ILE A 44 1.12 -1.49 5.92
CA ILE A 44 1.43 -1.76 7.32
C ILE A 44 2.66 -2.65 7.38
N THR A 45 3.68 -2.18 8.08
CA THR A 45 4.91 -2.92 8.32
C THR A 45 5.03 -3.26 9.80
N GLN A 46 5.70 -4.35 10.10
CA GLN A 46 6.06 -4.72 11.46
C GLN A 46 7.57 -4.77 11.59
N LYS A 47 8.07 -4.15 12.66
CA LYS A 47 9.47 -4.24 13.08
C LYS A 47 9.49 -4.57 14.57
N LYS A 48 9.98 -5.77 14.91
CA LYS A 48 9.90 -6.33 16.26
C LYS A 48 8.44 -6.33 16.76
N ASN A 49 8.14 -5.62 17.84
CA ASN A 49 6.81 -5.51 18.44
C ASN A 49 6.03 -4.26 18.02
N THR A 50 6.52 -3.50 17.05
CA THR A 50 5.89 -2.25 16.65
C THR A 50 5.36 -2.35 15.21
N PHE A 51 4.10 -1.98 15.04
CA PHE A 51 3.50 -1.76 13.73
C PHE A 51 3.71 -0.32 13.29
N SER A 52 3.94 -0.12 12.00
CA SER A 52 4.11 1.20 11.40
C SER A 52 3.36 1.27 10.09
N THR A 53 2.60 2.35 9.95
CA THR A 53 1.74 2.58 8.79
C THR A 53 2.35 3.63 7.87
N TRP A 54 2.25 3.40 6.57
CA TRP A 54 2.61 4.37 5.55
C TRP A 54 1.49 4.46 4.52
N THR A 55 1.02 5.67 4.25
CA THR A 55 -0.02 5.92 3.23
C THR A 55 0.54 6.77 2.10
N SER A 56 0.13 6.46 0.88
CA SER A 56 0.50 7.25 -0.29
C SER A 56 -0.23 8.61 -0.30
N PRO A 57 0.31 9.64 -0.98
CA PRO A 57 -0.36 10.93 -1.10
C PRO A 57 -1.77 10.82 -1.70
N GLN A 58 -1.97 9.88 -2.63
CA GLN A 58 -3.27 9.67 -3.27
C GLN A 58 -4.27 9.03 -2.30
N PHE A 59 -3.81 8.10 -1.44
CA PHE A 59 -4.67 7.49 -0.42
C PHE A 59 -5.26 8.53 0.54
N ARG A 60 -4.48 9.55 0.91
CA ARG A 60 -4.93 10.59 1.85
C ARG A 60 -6.14 11.38 1.34
N LYS A 61 -6.37 11.43 0.02
CA LYS A 61 -7.53 12.08 -0.58
C LYS A 61 -8.85 11.36 -0.30
N PHE A 62 -8.79 10.07 0.04
CA PHE A 62 -9.95 9.24 0.35
C PHE A 62 -10.27 9.21 1.86
N LEU A 63 -9.46 9.86 2.70
CA LEU A 63 -9.72 9.93 4.13
C LEU A 63 -10.83 10.95 4.40
N LEU A 64 -11.91 10.50 5.04
CA LEU A 64 -12.95 11.36 5.56
C LEU A 64 -12.50 11.94 6.92
N LYS A 65 -12.92 13.18 7.21
CA LYS A 65 -12.68 13.82 8.51
C LYS A 65 -13.77 13.47 9.51
#